data_AF-A0A127P838-F1
#
_entry.id   AF-A0A127P838-F1
#
_cell.length_a   1.000
_cell.length_b   1.000
_cell.length_c   1.000
_cell.angle_alpha   90.00
_cell.angle_beta   90.00
_cell.angle_gamma   90.00
#
_symmetry.space_group_name_H-M   'P 1'
#
loop_
_entity.id
_entity.type
_entity.pdbx_description
1 polymer ?
#
loop_
_entity_poly.entity_id
_entity_poly.type
_entity_poly.pdbx_seq_one_letter_code
_entity_poly.pdbx_strand_id
1 'polypeptide(L)'
;MTNSTNEPLGTTTADKDHTKVEEVAVACACNRDITLDELREAYPERKKEVLEKFLPDLNATLTTYEITSCLKKVHFLAQVGHESSEFLFTAEILKKGVDEKDVYDGYKGRGLVQLTWKKNYTSYGTAVKTDFLDANKVKLEEVKWATDSAGWYWRNAGSGHDIDLNPFADQNDIVYISAAINGGFNGYEGKSTSRLKLLKNAVAALHVKACPQLEALFSTFPEAEKFDYDSYPLEKSNAYDVHDMSFAWGYWHDPKSKMEGVKKDSAQAKIGYSRYLELLESHPSKAKLGRFGMTRANMKKHAEKRVGELP
;
A
#
# COMPACT_ATOMS: atom_id res chain seq x y z
N MET A 1 18.81 56.45 47.53
CA MET A 1 18.09 56.99 46.35
C MET A 1 19.02 56.86 45.15
N THR A 2 18.70 55.91 44.26
CA THR A 2 18.95 55.85 42.81
C THR A 2 20.13 56.65 42.24
N ASN A 3 21.22 56.02 41.81
CA ASN A 3 21.46 55.36 40.49
C ASN A 3 22.39 56.23 39.64
N SER A 4 23.59 55.72 39.34
CA SER A 4 24.22 55.73 38.01
C SER A 4 25.70 55.36 38.17
N THR A 5 26.04 54.13 37.81
CA THR A 5 27.43 53.73 37.54
C THR A 5 27.46 53.08 36.17
N ASN A 6 28.11 53.77 35.23
CA ASN A 6 28.54 53.28 33.93
C ASN A 6 29.38 52.01 34.10
N GLU A 7 28.94 50.90 33.49
CA GLU A 7 29.81 49.79 33.12
C GLU A 7 30.05 49.81 31.61
N PRO A 8 31.28 49.51 31.14
CA PRO A 8 31.65 49.58 29.74
C PRO A 8 31.13 48.35 28.96
N LEU A 9 30.81 48.58 27.69
CA LEU A 9 30.52 47.55 26.69
C LEU A 9 31.62 46.49 26.64
N GLY A 10 31.32 45.30 27.16
CA GLY A 10 32.10 44.09 26.94
C GLY A 10 32.04 43.70 25.47
N THR A 11 33.22 43.63 24.86
CA THR A 11 33.47 43.18 23.50
C THR A 11 32.87 41.80 23.24
N THR A 12 31.94 41.73 22.28
CA THR A 12 31.50 40.46 21.68
C THR A 12 32.66 39.89 20.88
N THR A 13 33.30 38.85 21.41
CA THR A 13 34.11 37.96 20.58
C THR A 13 33.15 37.24 19.64
N ALA A 14 33.22 37.58 18.37
CA ALA A 14 32.55 36.84 17.30
C ALA A 14 33.08 35.40 17.32
N ASP A 15 32.25 34.47 17.81
CA ASP A 15 32.53 33.05 17.74
C ASP A 15 32.39 32.64 16.26
N LYS A 16 33.53 32.65 15.57
CA LYS A 16 33.67 32.15 14.19
C LYS A 16 33.83 30.63 14.25
N ASP A 17 32.77 29.93 14.63
CA ASP A 17 32.65 28.51 14.36
C ASP A 17 31.36 28.27 13.55
N HIS A 18 31.42 28.59 12.26
CA HIS A 18 30.36 28.25 11.29
C HIS A 18 30.40 26.75 10.90
N THR A 19 31.02 25.89 11.69
CA THR A 19 31.34 24.51 11.30
C THR A 19 30.51 23.43 12.00
N LYS A 20 29.41 23.79 12.68
CA LYS A 20 28.41 22.82 13.11
C LYS A 20 27.06 23.14 12.48
N VAL A 21 26.85 22.60 11.29
CA VAL A 21 25.49 22.20 10.91
C VAL A 21 25.13 21.15 11.94
N GLU A 22 24.31 21.50 12.93
CA GLU A 22 23.63 20.47 13.72
C GLU A 22 22.90 19.60 12.70
N GLU A 23 23.40 18.39 12.53
CA GLU A 23 22.73 17.34 11.79
C GLU A 23 21.44 17.08 12.56
N VAL A 24 20.38 17.83 12.22
CA VAL A 24 19.05 17.61 12.76
C VAL A 24 18.71 16.20 12.32
N ALA A 25 18.90 15.24 13.22
CA ALA A 25 18.57 13.84 12.98
C ALA A 25 17.14 13.82 12.45
N VAL A 26 16.99 13.57 11.14
CA VAL A 26 15.68 13.58 10.52
C VAL A 26 14.92 12.42 11.14
N ALA A 27 14.02 12.76 12.06
CA ALA A 27 13.05 11.83 12.58
C ALA A 27 12.29 11.24 11.38
N CYS A 28 11.97 9.95 11.46
CA CYS A 28 11.06 9.21 10.59
C CYS A 28 9.94 10.08 9.99
N ALA A 29 9.44 9.72 8.80
CA ALA A 29 8.40 10.48 8.12
C ALA A 29 6.99 10.36 8.72
N CYS A 30 6.84 9.90 9.97
CA CYS A 30 5.53 9.84 10.62
C CYS A 30 5.05 11.27 10.95
N ASN A 31 3.77 11.55 10.70
CA ASN A 31 3.11 12.81 11.04
C ASN A 31 3.71 14.09 10.42
N ARG A 32 4.54 13.97 9.39
CA ARG A 32 5.03 15.08 8.54
C ARG A 32 4.99 14.72 7.06
N ASP A 33 5.07 15.70 6.19
CA ASP A 33 5.18 15.45 4.76
C ASP A 33 6.43 14.62 4.41
N ILE A 34 6.30 13.82 3.34
CA ILE A 34 7.42 13.11 2.73
C ILE A 34 8.19 14.13 1.88
N THR A 35 9.52 14.06 1.93
CA THR A 35 10.39 14.90 1.12
C THR A 35 10.64 14.28 -0.26
N LEU A 36 11.15 15.07 -1.22
CA LEU A 36 11.49 14.54 -2.53
C LEU A 36 12.62 13.50 -2.44
N ASP A 37 13.59 13.68 -1.56
CA ASP A 37 14.71 12.75 -1.43
C ASP A 37 14.25 11.40 -0.87
N GLU A 38 13.39 11.39 0.16
CA GLU A 38 12.77 10.16 0.67
C GLU A 38 11.92 9.47 -0.42
N LEU A 39 11.18 10.24 -1.22
CA LEU A 39 10.39 9.67 -2.31
C LEU A 39 11.30 9.06 -3.40
N ARG A 40 12.43 9.68 -3.70
CA ARG A 40 13.43 9.13 -4.64
C ARG A 40 14.12 7.88 -4.11
N GLU A 41 14.39 7.81 -2.81
CA GLU A 41 14.93 6.61 -2.18
C GLU A 41 13.92 5.46 -2.18
N ALA A 42 12.62 5.76 -2.02
CA ALA A 42 11.56 4.75 -2.14
C ALA A 42 11.45 4.20 -3.58
N TYR A 43 11.72 5.04 -4.59
CA TYR A 43 11.61 4.72 -6.02
C TYR A 43 12.90 5.04 -6.79
N PRO A 44 14.01 4.31 -6.53
CA PRO A 44 15.33 4.68 -7.05
C PRO A 44 15.46 4.60 -8.58
N GLU A 45 14.63 3.77 -9.23
CA GLU A 45 14.61 3.63 -10.69
C GLU A 45 13.77 4.70 -11.39
N ARG A 46 13.03 5.52 -10.62
CA ARG A 46 12.13 6.53 -11.15
C ARG A 46 12.84 7.86 -11.34
N LYS A 47 12.62 8.47 -12.52
CA LYS A 47 13.10 9.82 -12.82
C LYS A 47 12.59 10.82 -11.77
N LYS A 48 13.51 11.65 -11.28
CA LYS A 48 13.22 12.70 -10.28
C LYS A 48 12.03 13.56 -10.69
N GLU A 49 12.00 13.98 -11.95
CA GLU A 49 11.02 14.95 -12.46
C GLU A 49 9.59 14.37 -12.42
N VAL A 50 9.46 13.04 -12.54
CA VAL A 50 8.16 12.37 -12.38
C VAL A 50 7.73 12.44 -10.92
N LEU A 51 8.58 12.04 -9.99
CA LEU A 51 8.26 12.04 -8.55
C LEU A 51 7.97 13.46 -8.03
N GLU A 52 8.79 14.43 -8.42
CA GLU A 52 8.67 15.84 -8.06
C GLU A 52 7.32 16.43 -8.48
N LYS A 53 6.80 16.03 -9.65
CA LYS A 53 5.48 16.43 -10.12
C LYS A 53 4.35 15.96 -9.22
N PHE A 54 4.45 14.75 -8.65
CA PHE A 54 3.40 14.15 -7.83
C PHE A 54 3.48 14.54 -6.35
N LEU A 55 4.67 14.92 -5.86
CA LEU A 55 4.93 15.10 -4.44
C LEU A 55 3.93 16.03 -3.71
N PRO A 56 3.56 17.22 -4.24
CA PRO A 56 2.63 18.12 -3.54
C PRO A 56 1.24 17.50 -3.35
N ASP A 57 0.65 16.96 -4.43
CA ASP A 57 -0.67 16.34 -4.39
C ASP A 57 -0.66 15.01 -3.62
N LEU A 58 0.46 14.29 -3.63
CA LEU A 58 0.66 13.09 -2.81
C LEU A 58 0.62 13.44 -1.32
N ASN A 59 1.39 14.43 -0.86
CA ASN A 59 1.38 14.84 0.55
C ASN A 59 0.00 15.39 0.98
N ALA A 60 -0.67 16.16 0.11
CA ALA A 60 -2.04 16.61 0.34
C ALA A 60 -3.01 15.43 0.48
N THR A 61 -2.88 14.40 -0.37
CA THR A 61 -3.66 13.16 -0.31
C THR A 61 -3.40 12.42 1.01
N LEU A 62 -2.13 12.23 1.39
CA LEU A 62 -1.77 11.52 2.62
C LEU A 62 -2.42 12.19 3.86
N THR A 63 -2.42 13.51 3.90
CA THR A 63 -3.07 14.29 4.96
C THR A 63 -4.60 14.14 4.90
N THR A 64 -5.20 14.36 3.73
CA THR A 64 -6.66 14.33 3.52
C THR A 64 -7.29 13.01 3.93
N TYR A 65 -6.58 11.89 3.70
CA TYR A 65 -7.06 10.54 3.99
C TYR A 65 -6.44 9.93 5.26
N GLU A 66 -5.86 10.75 6.14
CA GLU A 66 -5.30 10.34 7.45
C GLU A 66 -4.24 9.22 7.36
N ILE A 67 -3.50 9.20 6.26
CA ILE A 67 -2.36 8.31 5.99
C ILE A 67 -1.10 8.96 6.58
N THR A 68 -1.16 9.28 7.87
CA THR A 68 -0.18 10.16 8.54
C THR A 68 0.94 9.39 9.24
N SER A 69 0.67 8.19 9.77
CA SER A 69 1.72 7.33 10.33
C SER A 69 2.68 6.87 9.23
N CYS A 70 3.95 6.74 9.56
CA CYS A 70 4.95 6.23 8.61
C CYS A 70 4.62 4.82 8.12
N LEU A 71 4.01 3.96 8.96
CA LEU A 71 3.51 2.65 8.52
C LEU A 71 2.45 2.79 7.43
N LYS A 72 1.41 3.60 7.65
CA LYS A 72 0.40 3.90 6.63
C LYS A 72 1.03 4.41 5.34
N LYS A 73 2.00 5.32 5.43
CA LYS A 73 2.69 5.87 4.26
C LYS A 73 3.44 4.82 3.48
N VAL A 74 4.27 3.98 4.12
CA VAL A 74 5.07 2.99 3.40
C VAL A 74 4.19 1.93 2.73
N HIS A 75 3.09 1.52 3.38
CA HIS A 75 2.14 0.59 2.78
C HIS A 75 1.37 1.25 1.62
N PHE A 76 0.89 2.48 1.79
CA PHE A 76 0.22 3.23 0.73
C PHE A 76 1.14 3.40 -0.49
N LEU A 77 2.38 3.86 -0.27
CA LEU A 77 3.41 4.00 -1.29
C LEU A 77 3.64 2.67 -2.03
N ALA A 78 3.85 1.58 -1.31
CA ALA A 78 4.08 0.27 -1.92
C ALA A 78 2.96 -0.14 -2.90
N GLN A 79 1.71 0.16 -2.55
CA GLN A 79 0.55 -0.17 -3.39
C GLN A 79 0.46 0.77 -4.60
N VAL A 80 0.46 2.09 -4.40
CA VAL A 80 0.34 3.05 -5.52
C VAL A 80 1.53 2.94 -6.47
N GLY A 81 2.73 2.69 -5.95
CA GLY A 81 3.92 2.45 -6.75
C GLY A 81 3.80 1.19 -7.60
N HIS A 82 3.20 0.12 -7.07
CA HIS A 82 2.97 -1.07 -7.88
C HIS A 82 1.93 -0.83 -8.98
N GLU A 83 0.76 -0.29 -8.64
CA GLU A 83 -0.38 -0.13 -9.54
C GLU A 83 -0.11 0.88 -10.69
N SER A 84 0.72 1.89 -10.43
CA SER A 84 1.04 2.95 -11.41
C SER A 84 2.38 2.74 -12.13
N SER A 85 3.06 1.62 -11.89
CA SER A 85 4.46 1.42 -12.33
C SER A 85 5.37 2.57 -11.89
N GLU A 86 5.32 2.88 -10.60
CA GLU A 86 6.08 3.93 -9.91
C GLU A 86 5.77 5.31 -10.49
N PHE A 87 4.48 5.69 -10.51
CA PHE A 87 3.96 6.97 -11.01
C PHE A 87 4.14 7.21 -12.52
N LEU A 88 4.54 6.18 -13.28
CA LEU A 88 4.72 6.29 -14.73
C LEU A 88 3.38 6.45 -15.46
N PHE A 89 2.36 5.72 -15.01
CA PHE A 89 1.07 5.65 -15.67
C PHE A 89 -0.04 6.10 -14.73
N THR A 90 -0.83 7.07 -15.19
CA THR A 90 -2.10 7.47 -14.58
C THR A 90 -3.31 6.93 -15.34
N ALA A 91 -3.07 6.10 -16.37
CA ALA A 91 -4.11 5.44 -17.15
C ALA A 91 -3.63 4.09 -17.67
N GLU A 92 -4.54 3.13 -17.71
CA GLU A 92 -4.33 1.83 -18.30
C GLU A 92 -4.02 1.97 -19.79
N ILE A 93 -3.02 1.22 -20.25
CA ILE A 93 -2.72 1.06 -21.68
C ILE A 93 -3.51 -0.16 -22.18
N LEU A 94 -4.57 0.11 -22.94
CA LEU A 94 -5.37 -0.93 -23.56
C LEU A 94 -4.59 -1.65 -24.66
N LYS A 95 -4.88 -2.94 -24.84
CA LYS A 95 -4.32 -3.73 -25.94
C LYS A 95 -4.74 -3.12 -27.28
N LYS A 96 -3.86 -3.20 -28.27
CA LYS A 96 -4.13 -2.73 -29.63
C LYS A 96 -5.44 -3.34 -30.15
N GLY A 97 -6.36 -2.48 -30.61
CA GLY A 97 -7.66 -2.88 -31.15
C GLY A 97 -8.77 -3.07 -30.11
N VAL A 98 -8.50 -2.80 -28.82
CA VAL A 98 -9.52 -2.76 -27.77
C VAL A 98 -9.89 -1.30 -27.51
N ASP A 99 -11.14 -0.94 -27.75
CA ASP A 99 -11.65 0.38 -27.41
C ASP A 99 -12.07 0.44 -25.94
N GLU A 100 -11.94 1.62 -25.33
CA GLU A 100 -12.32 1.83 -23.93
C GLU A 100 -13.80 1.49 -23.66
N LYS A 101 -14.69 1.77 -24.61
CA LYS A 101 -16.13 1.44 -24.50
C LYS A 101 -16.39 -0.06 -24.30
N ASP A 102 -15.45 -0.91 -24.71
CA ASP A 102 -15.60 -2.37 -24.68
C ASP A 102 -14.98 -3.00 -23.41
N VAL A 103 -14.44 -2.19 -22.50
CA VAL A 103 -13.86 -2.64 -21.22
C VAL A 103 -14.47 -1.90 -20.04
N TYR A 104 -14.71 -2.61 -18.95
CA TYR A 104 -15.13 -2.02 -17.66
C TYR A 104 -16.28 -1.00 -17.80
N ASP A 105 -17.30 -1.31 -18.61
CA ASP A 105 -18.44 -0.44 -18.94
C ASP A 105 -18.08 0.93 -19.55
N GLY A 106 -16.92 1.06 -20.21
CA GLY A 106 -16.44 2.31 -20.78
C GLY A 106 -15.52 3.13 -19.86
N TYR A 107 -15.01 2.51 -18.79
CA TYR A 107 -14.26 3.16 -17.72
C TYR A 107 -13.01 2.34 -17.37
N LYS A 108 -12.00 2.40 -18.24
CA LYS A 108 -10.68 1.74 -18.05
C LYS A 108 -9.96 2.22 -16.79
N GLY A 109 -8.86 1.56 -16.42
CA GLY A 109 -8.05 1.97 -15.27
C GLY A 109 -7.54 3.41 -15.39
N ARG A 110 -7.77 4.26 -14.38
CA ARG A 110 -7.17 5.60 -14.24
C ARG A 110 -6.76 5.93 -12.80
N GLY A 111 -5.89 6.92 -12.65
CA GLY A 111 -5.29 7.30 -11.39
C GLY A 111 -4.22 6.31 -10.93
N LEU A 112 -3.62 6.57 -9.77
CA LEU A 112 -2.48 5.79 -9.30
C LEU A 112 -2.83 4.37 -8.83
N VAL A 113 -4.11 4.11 -8.51
CA VAL A 113 -4.63 2.78 -8.13
C VAL A 113 -5.45 2.12 -9.24
N GLN A 114 -5.47 2.71 -10.45
CA GLN A 114 -6.20 2.18 -11.59
C GLN A 114 -7.70 1.94 -11.30
N LEU A 115 -8.41 2.98 -10.85
CA LEU A 115 -9.88 2.94 -10.74
C LEU A 115 -10.50 2.48 -12.06
N THR A 116 -11.32 1.44 -12.00
CA THR A 116 -12.02 0.81 -13.14
C THR A 116 -13.51 0.75 -12.86
N TRP A 117 -14.33 0.56 -13.90
CA TRP A 117 -15.80 0.48 -13.86
C TRP A 117 -16.51 1.80 -13.59
N LYS A 118 -17.61 2.04 -14.32
CA LYS A 118 -18.46 3.24 -14.15
C LYS A 118 -18.86 3.48 -12.71
N LYS A 119 -19.20 2.41 -11.97
CA LYS A 119 -19.60 2.48 -10.56
C LYS A 119 -18.54 3.19 -9.70
N ASN A 120 -17.27 2.84 -9.84
CA ASN A 120 -16.22 3.40 -8.98
C ASN A 120 -15.93 4.86 -9.32
N TYR A 121 -15.98 5.23 -10.61
CA TYR A 121 -15.89 6.63 -11.04
C TYR A 121 -17.04 7.46 -10.46
N THR A 122 -18.28 6.95 -10.49
CA THR A 122 -19.44 7.61 -9.88
C THR A 122 -19.28 7.75 -8.36
N SER A 123 -18.86 6.69 -7.67
CA SER A 123 -18.67 6.70 -6.22
C SER A 123 -17.60 7.69 -5.78
N TYR A 124 -16.45 7.70 -6.45
CA TYR A 124 -15.39 8.68 -6.19
C TYR A 124 -15.87 10.10 -6.48
N GLY A 125 -16.46 10.33 -7.65
CA GLY A 125 -16.98 11.65 -8.03
C GLY A 125 -18.03 12.20 -7.07
N THR A 126 -18.88 11.32 -6.51
CA THR A 126 -19.83 11.69 -5.46
C THR A 126 -19.11 12.12 -4.18
N ALA A 127 -18.09 11.38 -3.76
CA ALA A 127 -17.34 11.67 -2.53
C ALA A 127 -16.62 13.03 -2.59
N VAL A 128 -16.03 13.37 -3.74
CA VAL A 128 -15.29 14.63 -3.95
C VAL A 128 -16.09 15.71 -4.66
N LYS A 129 -17.40 15.49 -4.86
CA LYS A 129 -18.35 16.42 -5.50
C LYS A 129 -17.86 16.93 -6.86
N THR A 130 -17.27 16.05 -7.67
CA THR A 130 -16.71 16.35 -9.00
C THR A 130 -17.16 15.29 -10.00
N ASP A 131 -17.54 15.72 -11.21
CA ASP A 131 -17.94 14.80 -12.28
C ASP A 131 -16.73 14.20 -13.01
N PHE A 132 -16.70 12.86 -13.07
CA PHE A 132 -15.71 12.04 -13.77
C PHE A 132 -16.37 11.07 -14.77
N LEU A 133 -17.61 11.33 -15.18
CA LEU A 133 -18.31 10.48 -16.14
C LEU A 133 -18.09 10.94 -17.58
N ASP A 134 -18.28 9.99 -18.51
CA ASP A 134 -18.31 10.22 -19.94
C ASP A 134 -17.08 10.99 -20.48
N ALA A 135 -17.22 12.25 -20.88
CA ALA A 135 -16.11 13.06 -21.37
C ALA A 135 -15.16 13.51 -20.25
N ASN A 136 -15.64 13.59 -19.00
CA ASN A 136 -14.88 14.06 -17.85
C ASN A 136 -13.97 12.99 -17.22
N LYS A 137 -14.11 11.72 -17.60
CA LYS A 137 -13.34 10.61 -17.01
C LYS A 137 -11.82 10.75 -17.14
N VAL A 138 -11.34 11.47 -18.16
CA VAL A 138 -9.92 11.75 -18.38
C VAL A 138 -9.30 12.65 -17.30
N LYS A 139 -10.09 13.39 -16.53
CA LYS A 139 -9.58 14.21 -15.41
C LYS A 139 -8.87 13.37 -14.36
N LEU A 140 -9.25 12.09 -14.20
CA LEU A 140 -8.57 11.15 -13.29
C LEU A 140 -7.12 10.84 -13.68
N GLU A 141 -6.68 11.25 -14.87
CA GLU A 141 -5.29 11.13 -15.32
C GLU A 141 -4.41 12.31 -14.86
N GLU A 142 -5.04 13.42 -14.44
CA GLU A 142 -4.36 14.59 -13.89
C GLU A 142 -3.81 14.29 -12.49
N VAL A 143 -2.63 14.81 -12.16
CA VAL A 143 -1.89 14.48 -10.92
C VAL A 143 -2.75 14.58 -9.68
N LYS A 144 -3.43 15.71 -9.48
CA LYS A 144 -4.36 15.96 -8.37
C LYS A 144 -5.36 14.83 -8.18
N TRP A 145 -6.08 14.47 -9.24
CA TRP A 145 -7.15 13.47 -9.17
C TRP A 145 -6.59 12.05 -9.15
N ALA A 146 -5.44 11.81 -9.79
CA ALA A 146 -4.76 10.53 -9.79
C ALA A 146 -4.26 10.15 -8.38
N THR A 147 -3.77 11.10 -7.59
CA THR A 147 -3.36 10.88 -6.19
C THR A 147 -4.58 10.83 -5.27
N ASP A 148 -5.50 11.78 -5.40
CA ASP A 148 -6.65 11.89 -4.49
C ASP A 148 -7.56 10.65 -4.59
N SER A 149 -7.83 10.17 -5.79
CA SER A 149 -8.58 8.93 -6.01
C SER A 149 -7.91 7.69 -5.40
N ALA A 150 -6.57 7.66 -5.32
CA ALA A 150 -5.85 6.59 -4.64
C ALA A 150 -6.06 6.64 -3.13
N GLY A 151 -6.00 7.82 -2.53
CA GLY A 151 -6.30 8.01 -1.11
C GLY A 151 -7.77 7.69 -0.79
N TRP A 152 -8.70 8.07 -1.65
CA TRP A 152 -10.11 7.69 -1.51
C TRP A 152 -10.30 6.18 -1.56
N TYR A 153 -9.70 5.50 -2.56
CA TYR A 153 -9.80 4.05 -2.69
C TYR A 153 -9.22 3.32 -1.47
N TRP A 154 -8.09 3.81 -0.96
CA TRP A 154 -7.45 3.31 0.25
C TRP A 154 -8.37 3.34 1.49
N ARG A 155 -9.21 4.37 1.61
CA ARG A 155 -10.14 4.52 2.74
C ARG A 155 -11.49 3.85 2.53
N ASN A 156 -11.87 3.54 1.28
CA ASN A 156 -13.28 3.24 0.97
C ASN A 156 -13.51 2.01 0.06
N ALA A 157 -12.48 1.33 -0.46
CA ALA A 157 -12.70 0.41 -1.58
C ALA A 157 -11.77 -0.82 -1.67
N GLY A 158 -11.29 -1.38 -0.56
CA GLY A 158 -10.62 -2.69 -0.58
C GLY A 158 -11.56 -3.81 -1.08
N SER A 159 -11.19 -4.53 -2.14
CA SER A 159 -11.80 -5.79 -2.63
C SER A 159 -13.32 -5.81 -2.83
N GLY A 160 -13.92 -4.65 -3.11
CA GLY A 160 -15.36 -4.54 -3.36
C GLY A 160 -16.21 -4.35 -2.09
N HIS A 161 -15.60 -3.90 -1.00
CA HIS A 161 -16.24 -3.57 0.27
C HIS A 161 -15.81 -2.17 0.74
N ASP A 162 -16.65 -1.54 1.57
CA ASP A 162 -16.35 -0.28 2.29
C ASP A 162 -15.31 -0.55 3.38
N ILE A 163 -14.07 -0.86 2.97
CA ILE A 163 -12.94 -1.20 3.86
C ILE A 163 -11.95 -0.04 3.88
N ASP A 164 -11.63 0.40 5.10
CA ASP A 164 -10.51 1.29 5.39
C ASP A 164 -9.22 0.48 5.58
N LEU A 165 -8.18 0.76 4.78
CA LEU A 165 -6.90 0.05 4.84
C LEU A 165 -5.93 0.60 5.91
N ASN A 166 -6.23 1.75 6.53
CA ASN A 166 -5.38 2.33 7.57
C ASN A 166 -5.11 1.39 8.75
N PRO A 167 -6.12 0.71 9.35
CA PRO A 167 -5.88 -0.18 10.49
C PRO A 167 -4.97 -1.37 10.16
N PHE A 168 -5.02 -1.87 8.93
CA PHE A 168 -4.16 -2.98 8.49
C PHE A 168 -2.73 -2.51 8.26
N ALA A 169 -2.54 -1.29 7.75
CA ALA A 169 -1.21 -0.72 7.58
C ALA A 169 -0.54 -0.43 8.94
N ASP A 170 -1.29 0.04 9.94
CA ASP A 170 -0.78 0.20 11.30
C ASP A 170 -0.38 -1.14 11.95
N GLN A 171 -0.97 -2.26 11.51
CA GLN A 171 -0.59 -3.63 11.89
C GLN A 171 0.54 -4.21 11.04
N ASN A 172 1.10 -3.44 10.09
CA ASN A 172 2.09 -3.88 9.13
C ASN A 172 1.64 -5.05 8.21
N ASP A 173 0.33 -5.13 7.91
CA ASP A 173 -0.29 -6.27 7.22
C ASP A 173 -0.32 -6.11 5.70
N ILE A 174 0.85 -6.16 5.05
CA ILE A 174 0.94 -6.07 3.57
C ILE A 174 0.20 -7.22 2.87
N VAL A 175 0.08 -8.38 3.51
CA VAL A 175 -0.60 -9.56 2.94
C VAL A 175 -2.07 -9.25 2.72
N TYR A 176 -2.76 -8.77 3.76
CA TYR A 176 -4.16 -8.37 3.65
C TYR A 176 -4.33 -7.21 2.67
N ILE A 177 -3.52 -6.15 2.79
CA ILE A 177 -3.63 -4.95 1.95
C ILE A 177 -3.47 -5.31 0.46
N SER A 178 -2.51 -6.16 0.12
CA SER A 178 -2.27 -6.58 -1.27
C SER A 178 -3.43 -7.40 -1.81
N ALA A 179 -3.95 -8.34 -1.01
CA ALA A 179 -5.12 -9.12 -1.37
C ALA A 179 -6.37 -8.24 -1.53
N ALA A 180 -6.53 -7.25 -0.65
CA ALA A 180 -7.64 -6.31 -0.68
C ALA A 180 -7.62 -5.46 -1.96
N ILE A 181 -6.47 -4.92 -2.35
CA ILE A 181 -6.39 -4.04 -3.53
C ILE A 181 -6.49 -4.84 -4.84
N ASN A 182 -5.78 -5.96 -4.95
CA ASN A 182 -5.71 -6.70 -6.21
C ASN A 182 -6.76 -7.82 -6.35
N GLY A 183 -7.47 -8.15 -5.27
CA GLY A 183 -8.32 -9.33 -5.21
C GLY A 183 -7.52 -10.63 -5.30
N GLY A 184 -6.31 -10.66 -4.76
CA GLY A 184 -5.35 -11.78 -4.86
C GLY A 184 -3.91 -11.29 -4.66
N PHE A 185 -2.91 -12.11 -5.05
CA PHE A 185 -1.50 -11.82 -4.78
C PHE A 185 -0.68 -11.56 -6.05
N ASN A 186 -1.30 -11.05 -7.12
CA ASN A 186 -0.54 -10.72 -8.33
C ASN A 186 0.39 -9.54 -8.04
N GLY A 187 1.68 -9.68 -8.32
CA GLY A 187 2.68 -8.62 -8.07
C GLY A 187 3.02 -8.38 -6.60
N TYR A 188 2.69 -9.32 -5.70
CA TYR A 188 3.06 -9.24 -4.28
C TYR A 188 4.59 -9.22 -4.10
N GLU A 189 5.31 -10.13 -4.76
CA GLU A 189 6.78 -10.22 -4.76
C GLU A 189 7.36 -10.62 -6.14
N GLY A 190 8.69 -10.75 -6.22
CA GLY A 190 9.41 -11.36 -7.35
C GLY A 190 9.78 -10.42 -8.51
N LYS A 191 9.13 -9.26 -8.67
CA LYS A 191 9.46 -8.25 -9.70
C LYS A 191 10.09 -7.00 -9.09
N SER A 192 10.81 -6.22 -9.89
CA SER A 192 11.46 -4.97 -9.45
C SER A 192 10.49 -3.91 -8.92
N THR A 193 9.23 -3.96 -9.36
CA THR A 193 8.12 -3.10 -8.92
C THR A 193 7.11 -3.83 -8.03
N SER A 194 7.47 -4.99 -7.46
CA SER A 194 6.56 -5.74 -6.59
C SER A 194 6.27 -4.99 -5.28
N ARG A 195 5.07 -5.18 -4.73
CA ARG A 195 4.62 -4.48 -3.51
C ARG A 195 5.56 -4.70 -2.33
N LEU A 196 6.00 -5.94 -2.11
CA LEU A 196 6.92 -6.25 -1.02
C LEU A 196 8.27 -5.54 -1.17
N LYS A 197 8.80 -5.43 -2.39
CA LYS A 197 10.04 -4.69 -2.63
C LYS A 197 9.85 -3.19 -2.41
N LEU A 198 8.78 -2.61 -2.94
CA LEU A 198 8.48 -1.19 -2.77
C LEU A 198 8.21 -0.83 -1.30
N LEU A 199 7.57 -1.72 -0.53
CA LEU A 199 7.42 -1.57 0.91
C LEU A 199 8.78 -1.50 1.60
N LYS A 200 9.69 -2.43 1.30
CA LYS A 200 11.05 -2.44 1.90
C LYS A 200 11.82 -1.17 1.58
N ASN A 201 11.75 -0.69 0.34
CA ASN A 201 12.36 0.58 -0.05
C ASN A 201 11.78 1.74 0.77
N ALA A 202 10.45 1.84 0.84
CA ALA A 202 9.78 2.91 1.58
C ALA A 202 10.07 2.84 3.09
N VAL A 203 10.14 1.64 3.68
CA VAL A 203 10.53 1.43 5.09
C VAL A 203 11.91 2.00 5.38
N ALA A 204 12.87 1.81 4.48
CA ALA A 204 14.21 2.37 4.59
C ALA A 204 14.20 3.90 4.40
N ALA A 205 13.60 4.36 3.30
CA ALA A 205 13.57 5.76 2.90
C ALA A 205 12.87 6.67 3.92
N LEU A 206 11.79 6.19 4.55
CA LEU A 206 11.03 6.97 5.54
C LEU A 206 11.56 6.76 6.98
N HIS A 207 12.73 6.10 7.12
CA HIS A 207 13.40 5.79 8.38
C HIS A 207 12.49 5.15 9.44
N VAL A 208 11.59 4.25 9.02
CA VAL A 208 10.54 3.68 9.88
C VAL A 208 11.15 2.94 11.08
N LYS A 209 12.19 2.14 10.86
CA LYS A 209 12.86 1.35 11.92
C LYS A 209 13.56 2.22 12.97
N ALA A 210 13.91 3.46 12.63
CA ALA A 210 14.58 4.39 13.54
C ALA A 210 13.59 5.36 14.20
N CYS A 211 12.29 5.12 14.07
CA CYS A 211 11.29 6.08 14.46
C CYS A 211 11.02 6.11 15.97
N PRO A 212 11.27 7.23 16.68
CA PRO A 212 11.03 7.30 18.12
C PRO A 212 9.55 7.14 18.51
N GLN A 213 8.64 7.57 17.64
CA GLN A 213 7.19 7.43 17.88
C GLN A 213 6.73 5.97 17.83
N LEU A 214 7.42 5.13 17.08
CA LEU A 214 7.19 3.68 17.09
C LEU A 214 7.87 3.04 18.29
N GLU A 215 9.05 3.50 18.72
CA GLU A 215 9.71 3.04 19.95
C GLU A 215 8.83 3.26 21.21
N ALA A 216 8.07 4.36 21.29
CA ALA A 216 7.09 4.56 22.37
C ALA A 216 5.91 3.56 22.29
N LEU A 217 5.44 3.25 21.08
CA LEU A 217 4.45 2.18 20.85
C LEU A 217 5.00 0.83 21.34
N PHE A 218 6.25 0.51 20.95
CA PHE A 218 6.96 -0.73 21.28
C PHE A 218 7.29 -0.86 22.77
N SER A 219 7.45 0.23 23.53
CA SER A 219 7.65 0.14 24.99
C SER A 219 6.44 -0.42 25.75
N THR A 220 5.27 -0.44 25.11
CA THR A 220 4.01 -0.99 25.64
C THR A 220 3.74 -2.43 25.24
N PHE A 221 4.50 -2.97 24.28
CA PHE A 221 4.44 -4.38 23.84
C PHE A 221 5.72 -5.09 24.30
N PRO A 222 5.66 -6.33 24.80
CA PRO A 222 6.87 -7.05 25.19
C PRO A 222 7.88 -7.09 24.01
N GLU A 223 9.17 -7.02 24.33
CA GLU A 223 10.37 -6.90 23.47
C GLU A 223 10.47 -7.83 22.22
N ALA A 224 9.49 -8.67 21.95
CA ALA A 224 9.48 -9.69 20.90
C ALA A 224 8.71 -9.34 19.61
N GLU A 225 8.08 -8.16 19.48
CA GLU A 225 7.39 -7.80 18.22
C GLU A 225 7.72 -6.37 17.75
N LYS A 226 9.01 -6.03 17.68
CA LYS A 226 9.42 -5.06 16.64
C LYS A 226 8.93 -5.63 15.31
N PHE A 227 8.14 -4.87 14.56
CA PHE A 227 7.58 -5.34 13.29
C PHE A 227 8.67 -6.03 12.46
N ASP A 228 8.43 -7.29 12.09
CA ASP A 228 9.27 -7.96 11.10
C ASP A 228 8.97 -7.33 9.74
N TYR A 229 10.00 -6.80 9.10
CA TYR A 229 9.92 -6.22 7.76
C TYR A 229 10.54 -7.13 6.70
N ASP A 230 11.05 -8.29 7.12
CA ASP A 230 11.69 -9.28 6.29
C ASP A 230 10.78 -10.47 6.00
N SER A 231 9.89 -10.82 6.93
CA SER A 231 8.86 -11.85 6.73
C SER A 231 7.43 -11.37 7.05
N TYR A 232 6.46 -11.88 6.28
CA TYR A 232 5.04 -11.56 6.41
C TYR A 232 4.22 -12.85 6.28
N PRO A 233 4.24 -13.72 7.30
CA PRO A 233 3.52 -15.00 7.27
C PRO A 233 2.02 -14.77 7.20
N LEU A 234 1.31 -15.63 6.45
CA LEU A 234 -0.16 -15.54 6.34
C LEU A 234 -0.80 -15.60 7.72
N GLU A 235 -0.29 -16.44 8.62
CA GLU A 235 -0.82 -16.68 9.97
C GLU A 235 -0.83 -15.44 10.87
N LYS A 236 -0.02 -14.41 10.55
CA LYS A 236 -0.02 -13.12 11.25
C LYS A 236 -0.86 -12.05 10.53
N SER A 237 -1.45 -12.39 9.39
CA SER A 237 -2.28 -11.49 8.58
C SER A 237 -3.76 -11.70 8.87
N ASN A 238 -4.52 -10.62 8.83
CA ASN A 238 -5.98 -10.67 8.80
C ASN A 238 -6.52 -11.47 7.60
N ALA A 239 -5.71 -11.64 6.54
CA ALA A 239 -6.06 -12.47 5.39
C ALA A 239 -6.24 -13.95 5.78
N TYR A 240 -5.60 -14.41 6.85
CA TYR A 240 -5.70 -15.78 7.37
C TYR A 240 -7.13 -16.19 7.72
N ASP A 241 -7.95 -15.23 8.13
CA ASP A 241 -9.32 -15.45 8.58
C ASP A 241 -10.37 -15.10 7.51
N VAL A 242 -9.94 -14.84 6.27
CA VAL A 242 -10.82 -14.57 5.14
C VAL A 242 -10.76 -15.73 4.16
N HIS A 243 -11.86 -16.47 3.97
CA HIS A 243 -11.92 -17.66 3.11
C HIS A 243 -11.24 -17.44 1.73
N ASP A 244 -11.58 -16.34 1.06
CA ASP A 244 -11.08 -16.03 -0.28
C ASP A 244 -9.58 -15.77 -0.29
N MET A 245 -9.07 -15.09 0.73
CA MET A 245 -7.67 -14.70 0.80
C MET A 245 -6.78 -15.86 1.26
N SER A 246 -7.23 -16.69 2.20
CA SER A 246 -6.53 -17.93 2.59
C SER A 246 -6.44 -18.89 1.41
N PHE A 247 -7.54 -19.08 0.65
CA PHE A 247 -7.49 -19.87 -0.58
C PHE A 247 -6.55 -19.25 -1.61
N ALA A 248 -6.63 -17.93 -1.82
CA ALA A 248 -5.76 -17.23 -2.76
C ALA A 248 -4.28 -17.38 -2.39
N TRP A 249 -3.94 -17.31 -1.10
CA TRP A 249 -2.56 -17.51 -0.64
C TRP A 249 -2.07 -18.90 -1.04
N GLY A 250 -2.89 -19.92 -0.76
CA GLY A 250 -2.65 -21.29 -1.18
C GLY A 250 -2.44 -21.40 -2.70
N TYR A 251 -3.36 -20.82 -3.47
CA TYR A 251 -3.41 -20.92 -4.92
C TYR A 251 -2.32 -20.14 -5.64
N TRP A 252 -1.84 -19.04 -5.09
CA TRP A 252 -0.73 -18.29 -5.66
C TRP A 252 0.61 -18.97 -5.38
N HIS A 253 0.82 -19.52 -4.18
CA HIS A 253 2.07 -20.20 -3.82
C HIS A 253 2.18 -21.62 -4.40
N ASP A 254 1.07 -22.26 -4.76
CA ASP A 254 1.07 -23.63 -5.27
C ASP A 254 1.96 -23.78 -6.53
N PRO A 255 2.99 -24.65 -6.51
CA PRO A 255 3.85 -24.91 -7.67
C PRO A 255 3.13 -25.44 -8.90
N LYS A 256 1.94 -26.05 -8.75
CA LYS A 256 1.10 -26.49 -9.88
C LYS A 256 0.18 -25.40 -10.42
N SER A 257 0.08 -24.26 -9.74
CA SER A 257 -0.76 -23.14 -10.16
C SER A 257 -0.05 -22.25 -11.17
N LYS A 258 -0.82 -21.73 -12.14
CA LYS A 258 -0.35 -20.77 -13.15
C LYS A 258 -0.34 -19.32 -12.65
N MET A 259 -0.84 -19.06 -11.44
CA MET A 259 -0.86 -17.70 -10.90
C MET A 259 0.56 -17.17 -10.70
N GLU A 260 0.77 -15.90 -10.98
CA GLU A 260 2.05 -15.21 -10.81
C GLU A 260 1.95 -14.18 -9.69
N GLY A 261 3.10 -13.66 -9.24
CA GLY A 261 3.16 -12.59 -8.24
C GLY A 261 3.63 -13.01 -6.87
N VAL A 262 3.80 -14.32 -6.65
CA VAL A 262 4.52 -14.87 -5.50
C VAL A 262 5.53 -15.91 -5.96
N LYS A 263 6.54 -16.17 -5.13
CA LYS A 263 7.43 -17.32 -5.24
C LYS A 263 6.61 -18.57 -4.96
N LYS A 264 6.81 -19.59 -5.80
CA LYS A 264 6.18 -20.89 -5.57
C LYS A 264 6.79 -21.55 -4.35
N ASP A 265 5.94 -21.91 -3.40
CA ASP A 265 6.32 -22.47 -2.11
C ASP A 265 5.23 -23.44 -1.64
N SER A 266 5.58 -24.72 -1.58
CA SER A 266 4.64 -25.77 -1.21
C SER A 266 4.14 -25.65 0.24
N ALA A 267 4.98 -25.17 1.16
CA ALA A 267 4.61 -25.02 2.56
C ALA A 267 3.60 -23.89 2.72
N GLN A 268 3.87 -22.73 2.10
CA GLN A 268 2.93 -21.60 2.07
C GLN A 268 1.62 -21.98 1.36
N ALA A 269 1.71 -22.74 0.27
CA ALA A 269 0.53 -23.24 -0.43
C ALA A 269 -0.36 -24.10 0.49
N LYS A 270 0.28 -25.00 1.26
CA LYS A 270 -0.40 -25.90 2.19
C LYS A 270 -1.03 -25.14 3.36
N ILE A 271 -0.33 -24.15 3.93
CA ILE A 271 -0.88 -23.27 4.98
C ILE A 271 -2.17 -22.61 4.50
N GLY A 272 -2.15 -21.95 3.33
CA GLY A 272 -3.31 -21.24 2.80
C GLY A 272 -4.51 -22.18 2.52
N TYR A 273 -4.27 -23.32 1.88
CA TYR A 273 -5.34 -24.28 1.59
C TYR A 273 -5.90 -24.95 2.84
N SER A 274 -5.05 -25.38 3.78
CA SER A 274 -5.50 -25.97 5.03
C SER A 274 -6.35 -24.97 5.80
N ARG A 275 -5.90 -23.72 5.91
CA ARG A 275 -6.69 -22.68 6.59
C ARG A 275 -8.03 -22.42 5.91
N TYR A 276 -8.05 -22.37 4.58
CA TYR A 276 -9.32 -22.22 3.85
C TYR A 276 -10.32 -23.35 4.18
N LEU A 277 -9.86 -24.60 4.28
CA LEU A 277 -10.72 -25.74 4.61
C LEU A 277 -11.22 -25.66 6.07
N GLU A 278 -10.36 -25.34 7.03
CA GLU A 278 -10.75 -25.11 8.43
C GLU A 278 -11.81 -24.02 8.57
N LEU A 279 -11.66 -22.91 7.82
CA LEU A 279 -12.64 -21.83 7.81
C LEU A 279 -13.98 -22.28 7.24
N LEU A 280 -14.00 -23.16 6.23
CA LEU A 280 -15.26 -23.68 5.68
C LEU A 280 -16.00 -24.59 6.67
N GLU A 281 -15.28 -25.31 7.53
CA GLU A 281 -15.86 -26.17 8.56
C GLU A 281 -16.38 -25.37 9.75
N SER A 282 -15.57 -24.44 10.25
CA SER A 282 -15.91 -23.63 11.44
C SER A 282 -16.91 -22.51 11.12
N HIS A 283 -16.84 -21.91 9.93
CA HIS A 283 -17.65 -20.77 9.52
C HIS A 283 -18.06 -20.92 8.04
N PRO A 284 -19.10 -21.72 7.74
CA PRO A 284 -19.49 -21.98 6.36
C PRO A 284 -19.72 -20.67 5.57
N SER A 285 -19.00 -20.52 4.46
CA SER A 285 -19.13 -19.33 3.61
C SER A 285 -20.56 -19.17 3.10
N LYS A 286 -21.15 -18.00 3.34
CA LYS A 286 -22.47 -17.63 2.79
C LYS A 286 -22.39 -17.19 1.32
N ALA A 287 -21.19 -16.95 0.79
CA ALA A 287 -20.99 -16.51 -0.58
C ALA A 287 -21.35 -17.61 -1.58
N LYS A 288 -22.27 -17.31 -2.50
CA LYS A 288 -22.73 -18.23 -3.55
C LYS A 288 -21.83 -18.23 -4.79
N LEU A 289 -21.21 -17.09 -5.09
CA LEU A 289 -20.36 -16.92 -6.26
C LEU A 289 -18.94 -17.43 -6.00
N GLY A 290 -18.37 -18.04 -7.04
CA GLY A 290 -16.98 -18.46 -7.07
C GLY A 290 -15.99 -17.31 -7.20
N ARG A 291 -14.69 -17.63 -7.08
CA ARG A 291 -13.57 -16.69 -7.25
C ARG A 291 -12.46 -17.38 -8.04
N PHE A 292 -11.56 -16.59 -8.60
CA PHE A 292 -10.35 -17.09 -9.29
C PHE A 292 -10.66 -18.07 -10.43
N GLY A 293 -11.79 -17.86 -11.13
CA GLY A 293 -12.26 -18.74 -12.20
C GLY A 293 -12.83 -20.09 -11.74
N MET A 294 -13.03 -20.29 -10.44
CA MET A 294 -13.56 -21.53 -9.86
C MET A 294 -14.87 -21.29 -9.12
N THR A 295 -15.80 -22.24 -9.22
CA THR A 295 -16.96 -22.29 -8.31
C THR A 295 -16.49 -22.60 -6.89
N ARG A 296 -17.30 -22.25 -5.87
CA ARG A 296 -16.98 -22.55 -4.47
C ARG A 296 -16.74 -24.05 -4.21
N ALA A 297 -17.57 -24.90 -4.82
CA ALA A 297 -17.40 -26.34 -4.74
C ALA A 297 -16.08 -26.81 -5.37
N ASN A 298 -15.67 -26.21 -6.49
CA ASN A 298 -14.40 -26.54 -7.13
C ASN A 298 -13.20 -26.03 -6.32
N MET A 299 -13.29 -24.84 -5.70
CA MET A 299 -12.27 -24.34 -4.78
C MET A 299 -12.06 -25.31 -3.61
N LYS A 300 -13.15 -25.78 -2.96
CA LYS A 300 -13.06 -26.77 -1.87
C LYS A 300 -12.37 -28.05 -2.33
N LYS A 301 -12.85 -28.67 -3.41
CA LYS A 301 -12.27 -29.89 -3.97
C LYS A 301 -10.81 -29.72 -4.36
N HIS A 302 -10.45 -28.55 -4.91
CA HIS A 302 -9.07 -28.23 -5.27
C HIS A 302 -8.19 -28.15 -4.02
N ALA A 303 -8.62 -27.41 -2.99
CA ALA A 303 -7.87 -27.30 -1.73
C ALA A 303 -7.70 -28.66 -1.04
N GLU A 304 -8.77 -29.47 -0.92
CA GLU A 304 -8.72 -30.83 -0.34
C GLU A 304 -7.68 -31.69 -1.06
N LYS A 305 -7.72 -31.71 -2.40
CA LYS A 305 -6.77 -32.46 -3.21
C LYS A 305 -5.34 -31.96 -2.99
N ARG A 306 -5.12 -30.64 -3.01
CA ARG A 306 -3.77 -30.07 -2.93
C ARG A 306 -3.15 -30.23 -1.55
N VAL A 307 -3.92 -30.13 -0.46
CA VAL A 307 -3.41 -30.40 0.90
C VAL A 307 -2.85 -31.83 1.03
N GLY A 308 -3.51 -32.82 0.41
CA GLY A 308 -3.04 -34.21 0.43
C GLY A 308 -1.84 -34.49 -0.51
N GLU A 309 -1.61 -33.65 -1.51
CA GLU A 309 -0.52 -33.81 -2.48
C GLU A 309 0.72 -32.96 -2.16
N LEU A 310 0.57 -31.88 -1.39
CA LEU A 310 1.67 -30.99 -1.00
C LEU A 310 2.49 -31.63 0.14
N PRO A 311 3.83 -31.56 0.09
CA PRO A 311 4.71 -32.07 1.15
C PRO A 311 4.35 -31.45 2.51
#